data_AF-A0A3P3EZR4-F1
#
_entry.id   AF-A0A3P3EZR4-F1
#
_cell.length_a   1.000
_cell.length_b   1.000
_cell.length_c   1.000
_cell.angle_alpha   90.00
_cell.angle_beta   90.00
_cell.angle_gamma   90.00
#
_symmetry.space_group_name_H-M   'P 1'
#
loop_
_entity.id
_entity.type
_entity.pdbx_description
1 polymer ?
#
loop_
_entity_poly.entity_id
_entity_poly.type
_entity_poly.pdbx_seq_one_letter_code
_entity_poly.pdbx_strand_id
1 'polypeptide(L)' 'MMMKTLAVLLAASAALAGCVVAPYDRPAPRPNYGYGDRDRDGVPNRYDRDRDGDGVPNRYDRNPNNRYYR' A
#
# COMPACT_ATOMS: atom_id res chain seq x y z
N MET A 1 -9.53 30.37 41.25
CA MET A 1 -8.41 30.08 40.31
C MET A 1 -8.19 28.58 40.07
N MET A 2 -8.39 27.70 41.08
CA MET A 2 -8.20 26.23 40.96
C MET A 2 -9.10 25.51 39.93
N MET A 3 -10.31 26.00 39.70
CA MET A 3 -11.27 25.40 38.74
C MET A 3 -10.84 25.61 37.28
N LYS A 4 -10.15 26.72 36.98
CA LYS A 4 -9.67 27.04 35.63
C LYS A 4 -8.44 26.23 35.25
N THR A 5 -7.54 25.96 36.20
CA THR A 5 -6.38 25.08 35.98
C THR A 5 -6.81 23.64 35.72
N LEU A 6 -7.85 23.17 36.40
CA LEU A 6 -8.39 21.82 36.22
C LEU A 6 -9.06 21.66 34.84
N ALA A 7 -9.77 22.69 34.36
CA ALA A 7 -10.33 22.71 33.01
C ALA A 7 -9.26 22.71 31.91
N VAL A 8 -8.15 23.43 32.11
CA VAL A 8 -7.03 23.46 31.13
C VAL A 8 -6.31 22.11 31.08
N LEU A 9 -6.09 21.45 32.23
CA LEU A 9 -5.48 20.13 32.28
C LEU A 9 -6.37 19.04 31.64
N LEU A 10 -7.69 19.13 31.82
CA LEU A 10 -8.64 18.19 31.21
C LEU A 10 -8.76 18.38 29.69
N ALA A 11 -8.65 19.62 29.20
CA ALA A 11 -8.64 19.89 27.77
C ALA A 11 -7.32 19.44 27.10
N ALA A 12 -6.20 19.54 27.82
CA ALA A 12 -4.89 19.11 27.30
C ALA A 12 -4.76 17.59 27.15
N SER A 13 -5.42 16.79 27.99
CA SER A 13 -5.36 15.32 27.91
C SER A 13 -6.17 14.74 26.74
N ALA A 14 -7.23 15.42 26.30
CA ALA A 14 -8.03 14.98 25.16
C ALA A 14 -7.31 15.11 23.80
N ALA A 15 -6.28 15.97 23.72
CA ALA A 15 -5.50 16.16 22.49
C ALA A 15 -4.42 15.07 22.26
N LEU A 16 -4.11 14.26 23.28
CA LEU A 16 -3.13 13.17 23.21
C LEU A 16 -3.72 11.81 22.84
N ALA A 17 -5.04 11.70 22.72
CA ALA A 17 -5.71 10.52 22.13
C ALA A 17 -5.57 10.57 20.60
N GLY A 18 -4.32 10.51 20.12
CA GLY A 18 -4.00 10.45 18.71
C GLY A 18 -4.65 9.24 18.05
N CYS A 19 -5.09 9.44 16.81
CA CYS A 19 -5.69 8.41 15.98
C CYS A 19 -4.68 7.28 15.74
N VAL A 20 -4.87 6.12 16.38
CA VAL A 20 -4.12 4.91 16.03
C VAL A 20 -4.65 4.46 14.67
N VAL A 21 -3.98 4.87 13.60
CA VAL A 21 -4.18 4.27 12.27
C VAL A 21 -3.52 2.91 12.32
N ALA A 22 -4.32 1.84 12.23
CA ALA A 22 -3.78 0.50 12.04
C ALA A 22 -2.93 0.50 10.76
N PRO A 23 -1.67 0.04 10.79
CA PRO A 23 -0.91 -0.17 9.57
C PRO A 23 -1.64 -1.24 8.76
N TYR A 24 -2.13 -0.85 7.57
CA TYR A 24 -2.76 -1.76 6.62
C TYR A 24 -1.72 -2.66 5.89
N ASP A 25 -0.62 -3.02 6.55
CA ASP A 25 0.49 -3.74 5.93
C ASP A 25 0.33 -5.27 5.98
N ARG A 26 -0.92 -5.76 6.00
CA ARG A 26 -1.20 -7.18 5.79
C ARG A 26 -1.78 -7.35 4.39
N PRO A 27 -0.95 -7.55 3.34
CA PRO A 27 -1.48 -7.96 2.06
C PRO A 27 -2.30 -9.23 2.29
N ALA A 28 -3.51 -9.25 1.73
CA ALA A 28 -4.40 -10.39 1.78
C ALA A 28 -3.63 -11.68 1.42
N PRO A 29 -4.00 -12.85 1.96
CA PRO A 29 -3.42 -14.13 1.57
C PRO A 29 -3.41 -14.18 0.05
N ARG A 30 -2.21 -14.16 -0.51
CA ARG A 30 -1.98 -13.99 -1.93
C ARG A 30 -2.74 -15.10 -2.65
N PRO A 31 -3.81 -14.82 -3.45
CA PRO A 31 -4.36 -15.84 -4.34
C PRO A 31 -3.19 -16.36 -5.17
N ASN A 32 -3.23 -17.64 -5.52
CA ASN A 32 -2.12 -18.37 -6.12
C ASN A 32 -1.60 -17.68 -7.41
N TYR A 33 -0.75 -16.67 -7.25
CA TYR A 33 -0.29 -15.74 -8.29
C TYR A 33 0.70 -16.40 -9.26
N GLY A 34 1.13 -17.63 -8.96
CA GLY A 34 2.05 -18.41 -9.78
C GLY A 34 1.61 -18.62 -11.22
N TYR A 35 0.34 -18.36 -11.57
CA TYR A 35 -0.18 -18.51 -12.93
C TYR A 35 -0.74 -17.23 -13.57
N GLY A 36 -0.76 -16.08 -12.89
CA GLY A 36 -1.56 -14.95 -13.39
C GLY A 36 -1.20 -13.55 -12.93
N ASP A 37 -0.20 -13.38 -12.06
CA ASP A 37 0.33 -12.08 -11.62
C ASP A 37 1.84 -12.27 -11.47
N ARG A 38 2.59 -11.88 -12.50
CA ARG A 38 4.00 -12.25 -12.64
C ARG A 38 4.90 -11.41 -11.74
N ASP A 39 4.65 -10.13 -11.62
CA ASP A 39 5.46 -9.20 -10.83
C ASP A 39 4.99 -9.07 -9.37
N ARG A 40 3.80 -9.62 -9.06
CA ARG A 40 3.22 -9.73 -7.71
C ARG A 40 2.81 -8.39 -7.13
N ASP A 41 2.40 -7.45 -7.97
CA ASP A 41 1.90 -6.14 -7.57
C ASP A 41 0.41 -6.19 -7.12
N GLY A 42 -0.26 -7.33 -7.32
CA GLY A 42 -1.66 -7.55 -6.98
C GLY A 42 -2.63 -7.30 -8.14
N VAL A 43 -2.13 -6.93 -9.32
CA VAL A 43 -2.88 -6.77 -10.56
C VAL A 43 -2.72 -8.02 -11.42
N PRO A 44 -3.83 -8.71 -11.78
CA PRO A 44 -3.72 -9.82 -12.71
C PRO A 44 -3.10 -9.40 -14.04
N ASN A 45 -2.19 -10.20 -14.59
CA ASN A 45 -1.51 -10.05 -15.88
C ASN A 45 -2.43 -9.57 -17.03
N ARG A 46 -3.70 -10.00 -17.03
CA ARG A 46 -4.71 -9.61 -18.04
C ARG A 46 -5.12 -8.14 -17.98
N TYR A 47 -4.91 -7.47 -16.84
CA TYR A 47 -5.22 -6.07 -16.58
C TYR A 47 -3.99 -5.22 -16.31
N ASP A 48 -2.85 -5.86 -16.04
CA ASP A 48 -1.60 -5.18 -15.78
C ASP A 48 -1.01 -4.55 -17.06
N ARG A 49 -0.51 -3.32 -16.92
CA ARG A 49 0.13 -2.53 -17.97
C ARG A 49 1.65 -2.67 -17.99
N ASP A 50 2.26 -3.28 -16.98
CA ASP A 50 3.69 -3.53 -16.82
C ASP A 50 3.87 -4.90 -16.14
N ARG A 51 3.61 -5.96 -16.90
CA ARG A 51 3.31 -7.30 -16.35
C ARG A 51 4.49 -7.95 -15.63
N ASP A 52 5.70 -7.55 -15.98
CA ASP A 52 6.92 -8.07 -15.36
C ASP A 52 7.60 -7.07 -14.42
N GLY A 53 7.00 -5.89 -14.23
CA GLY A 53 7.43 -4.89 -13.26
C GLY A 53 8.85 -4.39 -13.56
N ASP A 54 9.14 -4.18 -14.83
CA ASP A 54 10.43 -3.70 -15.33
C ASP A 54 10.45 -2.18 -15.56
N GLY A 55 9.28 -1.53 -15.53
CA GLY A 55 9.06 -0.10 -15.70
C GLY A 55 8.76 0.34 -17.13
N VAL A 56 8.73 -0.58 -18.10
CA VAL A 56 8.36 -0.32 -19.49
C VAL A 56 6.93 -0.80 -19.71
N PRO A 57 6.00 0.07 -20.16
CA PRO A 57 4.65 -0.38 -20.43
C PRO A 57 4.60 -1.50 -21.47
N ASN A 58 3.76 -2.52 -21.28
CA ASN A 58 3.57 -3.69 -22.14
C ASN A 58 3.40 -3.34 -23.65
N ARG A 59 2.90 -2.14 -23.96
CA ARG A 59 2.70 -1.63 -25.33
C ARG A 59 4.00 -1.16 -26.03
N TYR A 60 5.03 -0.90 -25.25
CA TYR A 60 6.35 -0.44 -25.70
C TYR A 60 7.46 -1.45 -25.38
N ASP A 61 7.16 -2.43 -24.52
CA ASP A 61 8.08 -3.48 -24.20
C ASP A 61 8.16 -4.52 -25.33
N ARG A 62 9.38 -4.84 -25.72
CA ARG A 62 9.69 -5.90 -26.69
C ARG A 62 9.51 -7.30 -26.08
N ASN A 63 9.58 -7.41 -24.76
CA ASN A 63 9.43 -8.66 -24.04
C ASN A 63 8.65 -8.47 -22.72
N PRO A 64 7.32 -8.23 -22.79
CA PRO A 64 6.42 -7.95 -21.65
C PRO A 64 6.19 -9.13 -20.69
N ASN A 65 7.08 -10.11 -20.72
CA ASN A 65 7.08 -11.27 -19.86
C ASN A 65 8.45 -11.53 -19.22
N ASN A 66 9.45 -10.68 -19.48
CA ASN A 66 10.82 -10.84 -19.03
C ASN A 66 11.39 -9.52 -18.50
N ARG A 67 11.38 -9.44 -17.16
CA ARG A 67 11.91 -8.32 -16.39
C ARG A 67 13.35 -7.90 -16.72
N TYR A 68 14.16 -8.78 -17.30
CA TYR A 68 15.57 -8.50 -17.61
C TYR A 68 15.81 -7.91 -19.00
N TYR A 69 14.76 -7.76 -19.81
CA TYR A 69 14.88 -7.32 -21.20
C TYR A 69 14.31 -5.91 -21.36
N ARG A 70 15.19 -4.90 -21.34
CA ARG A 70 14.85 -3.47 -21.56
C ARG A 70 15.22 -2.99 -22.95
#